data_AF-A0A2N2YH89-F1
#
_entry.id   AF-A0A2N2YH89-F1
#
_cell.length_a   1.000
_cell.length_b   1.000
_cell.length_c   1.000
_cell.angle_alpha   90.00
_cell.angle_beta   90.00
_cell.angle_gamma   90.00
#
_symmetry.space_group_name_H-M   'P 1'
#
loop_
_entity.id
_entity.type
_entity.pdbx_description
1 polymer ?
#
loop_
_entity_poly.entity_id
_entity_poly.type
_entity_poly.pdbx_seq_one_letter_code
_entity_poly.pdbx_strand_id
1 'polypeptide(L)'
;MKTTPWIIIIILLVALFLQRECTPKVVCPECPQTTSDTIRDTITKPTVHYVPKPIYTDTGSTKWRSYPVDTFQILSDYFSKHLYRDTLQNDSNALIVLTDTVSQNRIVYRYPQITLYPQTIRQTTWVDVPQPLKNTLYLGMSIGRNPTKFGLAPSAMFKSKKDHVYSFSYDVISRDMYVGIYWKISFKK
;
A
#
# COMPACT_ATOMS: atom_id res chain seq x y z
N MET A 1 -19.25 -3.09 69.27
CA MET A 1 -19.14 -3.90 68.03
C MET A 1 -17.81 -3.56 67.38
N LYS A 2 -16.97 -4.58 67.11
CA LYS A 2 -15.60 -4.42 66.60
C LYS A 2 -15.64 -3.98 65.13
N THR A 3 -15.71 -2.68 64.87
CA THR A 3 -15.73 -2.08 63.52
C THR A 3 -14.34 -2.01 62.90
N THR A 4 -13.28 -1.97 63.72
CA THR A 4 -11.88 -1.91 63.31
C THR A 4 -11.42 -3.05 62.38
N PRO A 5 -11.72 -4.35 62.64
CA PRO A 5 -11.32 -5.42 61.73
C PRO A 5 -12.01 -5.35 60.36
N TRP A 6 -13.27 -4.90 60.31
CA TRP A 6 -14.01 -4.75 59.04
C TRP A 6 -13.43 -3.64 58.16
N ILE A 7 -13.00 -2.53 58.76
CA ILE A 7 -12.35 -1.42 58.03
C ILE A 7 -11.02 -1.90 57.42
N ILE A 8 -10.22 -2.68 58.16
CA ILE A 8 -8.94 -3.23 57.67
C ILE A 8 -9.18 -4.18 56.49
N ILE A 9 -10.19 -5.04 56.57
CA ILE A 9 -10.55 -5.97 55.48
C ILE A 9 -10.98 -5.22 54.21
N ILE A 10 -11.77 -4.14 54.36
CA ILE A 10 -12.20 -3.31 53.22
C ILE A 10 -10.99 -2.63 52.56
N ILE A 11 -10.06 -2.08 53.36
CA ILE A 11 -8.83 -1.45 52.83
C ILE A 11 -7.98 -2.47 52.08
N LEU A 12 -7.85 -3.70 52.61
CA LEU A 12 -7.11 -4.79 51.97
C LEU A 12 -7.74 -5.22 50.64
N LEU A 13 -9.07 -5.30 50.58
CA LEU A 13 -9.80 -5.62 49.35
C LEU A 13 -9.61 -4.54 48.27
N VAL A 14 -9.66 -3.27 48.66
CA VAL A 14 -9.40 -2.13 47.74
C VAL A 14 -7.96 -2.16 47.23
N ALA A 15 -6.98 -2.42 48.10
CA ALA A 15 -5.57 -2.54 47.71
C ALA A 15 -5.32 -3.70 46.74
N LEU A 16 -5.95 -4.86 46.97
CA LEU A 16 -5.83 -6.04 46.12
C LEU A 16 -6.49 -5.82 44.74
N PHE A 17 -7.59 -5.06 44.70
CA PHE A 17 -8.25 -4.67 43.46
C PHE A 17 -7.36 -3.70 42.63
N LEU A 18 -6.74 -2.71 43.28
CA LEU A 18 -5.79 -1.78 42.67
C LEU A 18 -4.55 -2.50 42.11
N GLN A 19 -4.00 -3.50 42.82
CA GLN A 19 -2.86 -4.29 42.33
C GLN A 19 -3.18 -5.09 41.06
N ARG A 20 -4.43 -5.57 40.89
CA ARG A 20 -4.88 -6.28 39.69
C ARG A 20 -4.97 -5.37 38.46
N GLU A 21 -5.16 -4.08 38.66
CA GLU A 21 -5.08 -3.07 37.59
C GLU A 21 -3.64 -2.66 37.28
N CYS A 22 -2.76 -2.61 38.26
CA CYS A 22 -1.36 -2.23 38.07
C CYS A 22 -0.51 -3.29 37.37
N THR A 23 -0.95 -4.54 37.24
CA THR A 23 -0.23 -5.56 36.46
C THR A 23 -0.53 -5.38 34.97
N PRO A 24 0.38 -4.82 34.16
CA PRO A 24 0.13 -4.63 32.74
C PRO A 24 0.07 -6.01 32.08
N LYS A 25 -1.06 -6.33 31.45
CA LYS A 25 -1.08 -7.43 30.49
C LYS A 25 -0.32 -6.94 29.27
N VAL A 26 0.76 -7.63 28.91
CA VAL A 26 1.47 -7.39 27.66
C VAL A 26 0.56 -7.90 26.54
N VAL A 27 -0.25 -6.99 25.97
CA VAL A 27 -0.99 -7.27 24.75
C VAL A 27 -0.06 -6.92 23.61
N CYS A 28 0.58 -7.93 23.03
CA CYS A 28 1.30 -7.76 21.77
C CYS A 28 0.25 -7.40 20.71
N PRO A 29 0.37 -6.28 19.98
CA PRO A 29 -0.50 -6.02 18.85
C PRO A 29 -0.31 -7.15 17.84
N GLU A 30 -1.40 -7.81 17.44
CA GLU A 30 -1.38 -8.73 16.32
C GLU A 30 -0.81 -7.97 15.11
N CYS A 31 0.27 -8.48 14.55
CA CYS A 31 0.90 -7.88 13.38
C CYS A 31 -0.14 -7.78 12.26
N PRO A 32 -0.30 -6.61 11.61
CA PRO A 32 -1.23 -6.48 10.50
C PRO A 32 -0.87 -7.48 9.40
N GLN A 33 -1.76 -8.42 9.13
CA GLN A 33 -1.59 -9.36 8.02
C GLN A 33 -1.85 -8.60 6.71
N THR A 34 -0.79 -8.35 5.95
CA THR A 34 -0.89 -7.73 4.63
C THR A 34 -1.11 -8.84 3.61
N THR A 35 -2.35 -8.99 3.12
CA THR A 35 -2.66 -9.87 1.99
C THR A 35 -2.48 -9.05 0.71
N SER A 36 -1.40 -9.29 -0.03
CA SER A 36 -1.15 -8.64 -1.31
C SER A 36 -1.49 -9.59 -2.46
N ASP A 37 -2.60 -9.36 -3.14
CA ASP A 37 -2.94 -10.05 -4.38
C ASP A 37 -2.38 -9.25 -5.57
N THR A 38 -1.27 -9.72 -6.15
CA THR A 38 -0.79 -9.19 -7.44
C THR A 38 -1.48 -9.92 -8.59
N ILE A 39 -2.54 -9.31 -9.13
CA ILE A 39 -3.15 -9.74 -10.38
C ILE A 39 -2.34 -9.12 -11.53
N ARG A 40 -1.71 -9.96 -12.37
CA ARG A 40 -0.97 -9.51 -13.55
C ARG A 40 -1.80 -9.73 -14.81
N ASP A 41 -2.51 -8.69 -15.23
CA ASP A 41 -3.14 -8.66 -16.56
C ASP A 41 -2.06 -8.45 -17.63
N THR A 42 -1.63 -9.56 -18.25
CA THR A 42 -0.72 -9.51 -19.38
C THR A 42 -1.55 -9.49 -20.66
N ILE A 43 -1.93 -8.29 -21.12
CA ILE A 43 -2.58 -8.13 -22.43
C ILE A 43 -1.51 -8.39 -23.50
N THR A 44 -1.52 -9.59 -24.06
CA THR A 44 -0.68 -9.96 -25.21
C THR A 44 -1.12 -9.17 -26.43
N LYS A 45 -0.37 -8.11 -26.75
CA LYS A 45 -0.56 -7.40 -28.02
C LYS A 45 -0.09 -8.30 -29.16
N PRO A 46 -0.90 -8.50 -30.22
CA PRO A 46 -0.46 -9.26 -31.37
C PRO A 46 0.72 -8.53 -32.03
N THR A 47 1.88 -9.18 -32.06
CA THR A 47 3.08 -8.68 -32.75
C THR A 47 2.82 -8.70 -34.25
N VAL A 48 2.73 -7.53 -34.87
CA VAL A 48 2.58 -7.42 -36.33
C VAL A 48 3.95 -7.63 -36.97
N HIS A 49 4.23 -8.84 -37.42
CA HIS A 49 5.45 -9.13 -38.18
C HIS A 49 5.29 -8.56 -39.59
N TYR A 50 6.13 -7.59 -39.94
CA TYR A 50 6.18 -7.05 -41.30
C TYR A 50 6.70 -8.12 -42.27
N VAL A 51 5.81 -8.60 -43.15
CA VAL A 51 6.18 -9.46 -44.28
C VAL A 51 6.20 -8.56 -45.52
N PRO A 52 7.38 -8.23 -46.07
CA PRO A 52 7.46 -7.39 -47.27
C PRO A 52 6.76 -8.11 -48.42
N LYS A 53 5.69 -7.48 -48.92
CA LYS A 53 5.02 -7.91 -50.16
C LYS A 53 5.58 -7.07 -51.31
N PRO A 54 5.99 -7.66 -52.44
CA PRO A 54 6.43 -6.90 -53.60
C PRO A 54 5.27 -6.03 -54.09
N ILE A 55 5.46 -4.71 -54.06
CA ILE A 55 4.45 -3.70 -54.46
C ILE A 55 4.33 -3.66 -55.99
N TYR A 56 5.44 -3.94 -56.68
CA TYR A 56 5.51 -4.00 -58.12
C TYR A 56 6.53 -5.07 -58.52
N THR A 57 6.09 -6.03 -59.32
CA THR A 57 6.95 -6.98 -60.01
C THR A 57 7.01 -6.55 -61.46
N ASP A 58 8.16 -6.04 -61.87
CA ASP A 58 8.38 -5.64 -63.24
C ASP A 58 8.39 -6.87 -64.16
N THR A 59 7.32 -7.02 -64.94
CA THR A 59 7.19 -8.08 -65.95
C THR A 59 7.62 -7.62 -67.34
N GLY A 60 8.13 -6.39 -67.51
CA GLY A 60 8.31 -5.76 -68.83
C GLY A 60 9.57 -4.90 -69.07
N SER A 61 10.32 -4.47 -68.04
CA SER A 61 11.58 -3.70 -68.22
C SER A 61 12.84 -4.56 -68.30
N THR A 62 12.71 -5.84 -68.64
CA THR A 62 13.81 -6.66 -69.19
C THR A 62 14.04 -6.40 -70.68
N LYS A 63 13.53 -5.29 -71.24
CA LYS A 63 14.13 -4.72 -72.45
C LYS A 63 15.53 -4.24 -72.05
N TRP A 64 16.55 -5.02 -72.41
CA TRP A 64 17.95 -4.65 -72.33
C TRP A 64 18.18 -3.30 -73.02
N ARG A 65 17.97 -2.21 -72.29
CA ARG A 65 18.45 -0.90 -72.71
C ARG A 65 19.93 -0.91 -72.40
N SER A 66 20.75 -1.05 -73.44
CA SER A 66 22.18 -0.78 -73.36
C SER A 66 22.33 0.72 -73.10
N TYR A 67 22.27 1.10 -71.84
CA TYR A 67 22.82 2.36 -71.38
C TYR A 67 24.34 2.20 -71.30
N PRO A 68 25.13 3.26 -71.54
CA PRO A 68 26.53 3.28 -71.14
C PRO A 68 26.57 3.19 -69.62
N VAL A 69 26.73 1.98 -69.10
CA VAL A 69 26.82 1.72 -67.66
C VAL A 69 28.29 1.68 -67.29
N ASP A 70 28.70 2.54 -66.36
CA ASP A 70 30.04 2.48 -65.80
C ASP A 70 30.13 1.28 -64.86
N THR A 71 30.67 0.17 -65.38
CA THR A 71 30.82 -1.07 -64.64
C THR A 71 31.75 -0.90 -63.44
N PHE A 72 32.72 0.01 -63.49
CA PHE A 72 33.59 0.30 -62.37
C PHE A 72 32.83 0.98 -61.24
N GLN A 73 31.94 1.93 -61.56
CA GLN A 73 31.12 2.60 -60.55
C GLN A 73 30.18 1.63 -59.84
N ILE A 74 29.52 0.73 -60.58
CA ILE A 74 28.63 -0.29 -59.99
C ILE A 74 29.42 -1.25 -59.09
N LEU A 75 30.58 -1.73 -59.54
CA LEU A 75 31.42 -2.61 -58.72
C LEU A 75 31.92 -1.89 -57.46
N SER A 76 32.35 -0.64 -57.61
CA SER A 76 32.76 0.20 -56.48
C SER A 76 31.64 0.35 -55.45
N ASP A 77 30.42 0.64 -55.89
CA ASP A 77 29.25 0.79 -55.02
C ASP A 77 28.88 -0.54 -54.35
N TYR A 78 28.86 -1.65 -55.11
CA TYR A 78 28.55 -2.99 -54.60
C TYR A 78 29.54 -3.47 -53.52
N PHE A 79 30.83 -3.19 -53.68
CA PHE A 79 31.86 -3.53 -52.71
C PHE A 79 32.05 -2.48 -51.60
N SER A 80 31.38 -1.34 -51.70
CA SER A 80 31.43 -0.33 -50.65
C SER A 80 30.79 -0.86 -49.36
N LYS A 81 31.15 -0.23 -48.23
CA LYS A 81 30.58 -0.52 -46.92
C LYS A 81 29.78 0.69 -46.48
N HIS A 82 28.47 0.50 -46.35
CA HIS A 82 27.57 1.51 -45.83
C HIS A 82 27.24 1.22 -44.38
N LEU A 83 27.23 2.27 -43.57
CA LEU A 83 26.97 2.19 -42.14
C LEU A 83 25.62 2.86 -41.88
N TYR A 84 24.63 2.05 -41.51
CA TYR A 84 23.27 2.48 -41.22
C TYR A 84 23.06 2.49 -39.72
N ARG A 85 22.46 3.56 -39.20
CA ARG A 85 22.11 3.68 -37.78
C ARG A 85 20.62 3.94 -37.66
N ASP A 86 19.93 3.02 -37.01
CA ASP A 86 18.48 3.06 -36.83
C ASP A 86 18.11 2.96 -35.35
N THR A 87 16.98 3.55 -34.94
CA THR A 87 16.48 3.49 -33.57
C THR A 87 15.22 2.64 -33.54
N LEU A 88 15.30 1.43 -32.98
CA LEU A 88 14.19 0.48 -32.92
C LEU A 88 13.18 0.84 -31.82
N GLN A 89 13.66 1.39 -30.70
CA GLN A 89 12.82 1.76 -29.57
C GLN A 89 13.43 2.95 -28.83
N ASN A 90 12.60 3.92 -28.44
CA ASN A 90 13.00 5.09 -27.67
C ASN A 90 11.85 5.51 -26.74
N ASP A 91 11.66 4.76 -25.66
CA ASP A 91 10.60 4.95 -24.68
C ASP A 91 11.17 5.26 -23.29
N SER A 92 10.27 5.54 -22.33
CA SER A 92 10.61 5.77 -20.91
C SER A 92 11.26 4.58 -20.20
N ASN A 93 11.25 3.40 -20.82
CA ASN A 93 11.76 2.15 -20.24
C ASN A 93 13.06 1.70 -20.91
N ALA A 94 13.26 2.02 -22.18
CA ALA A 94 14.43 1.57 -22.95
C ALA A 94 14.69 2.41 -24.20
N LEU A 95 15.97 2.53 -24.54
CA LEU A 95 16.49 3.02 -25.81
C LEU A 95 17.26 1.88 -26.50
N ILE A 96 16.84 1.52 -27.70
CA ILE A 96 17.45 0.47 -28.53
C ILE A 96 17.84 1.08 -29.86
N VAL A 97 19.14 1.17 -30.11
CA VAL A 97 19.73 1.69 -31.35
C VAL A 97 20.52 0.57 -32.03
N LEU A 98 20.29 0.37 -33.32
CA LEU A 98 20.96 -0.64 -34.13
C LEU A 98 21.92 0.04 -35.10
N THR A 99 23.15 -0.46 -35.17
CA THR A 99 24.14 -0.02 -36.15
C THR A 99 24.52 -1.19 -37.04
N ASP A 100 24.17 -1.08 -38.33
CA ASP A 100 24.37 -2.12 -39.34
C ASP A 100 25.42 -1.68 -40.37
N THR A 101 26.37 -2.56 -40.66
CA THR A 101 27.29 -2.40 -41.79
C THR A 101 26.82 -3.30 -42.93
N VAL A 102 26.40 -2.70 -44.05
CA VAL A 102 25.91 -3.39 -45.23
C VAL A 102 26.94 -3.26 -46.36
N SER A 103 27.23 -4.37 -47.02
CA SER A 103 28.09 -4.43 -48.21
C SER A 103 27.64 -5.61 -49.06
N GLN A 104 27.81 -5.56 -50.38
CA GLN A 104 27.43 -6.65 -51.28
C GLN A 104 25.95 -7.08 -51.12
N ASN A 105 25.06 -6.13 -50.80
CA ASN A 105 23.64 -6.38 -50.47
C ASN A 105 23.42 -7.36 -49.31
N ARG A 106 24.39 -7.50 -48.40
CA ARG A 106 24.25 -8.27 -47.15
C ARG A 106 24.65 -7.45 -45.94
N ILE A 107 24.05 -7.76 -44.80
CA ILE A 107 24.51 -7.24 -43.51
C ILE A 107 25.78 -8.00 -43.14
N VAL A 108 26.91 -7.29 -43.15
CA VAL A 108 28.22 -7.83 -42.77
C VAL A 108 28.38 -7.83 -41.26
N TYR A 109 27.83 -6.82 -40.60
CA TYR A 109 27.94 -6.66 -39.15
C TYR A 109 26.72 -5.92 -38.60
N ARG A 110 26.30 -6.28 -37.40
CA ARG A 110 25.17 -5.69 -36.69
C ARG A 110 25.53 -5.52 -35.21
N TYR A 111 25.43 -4.30 -34.72
CA TYR A 111 25.72 -3.96 -33.33
C TYR A 111 24.51 -3.30 -32.65
N PRO A 112 23.90 -3.96 -31.65
CA PRO A 112 22.82 -3.36 -30.86
C PRO A 112 23.38 -2.58 -29.66
N GLN A 113 22.98 -1.32 -29.54
CA GLN A 113 23.18 -0.49 -28.36
C GLN A 113 21.86 -0.42 -27.58
N ILE A 114 21.83 -1.07 -26.42
CA ILE A 114 20.64 -1.16 -25.56
C ILE A 114 20.92 -0.39 -24.28
N THR A 115 20.03 0.54 -23.94
CA THR A 115 20.03 1.29 -22.68
C THR A 115 18.68 1.11 -22.00
N LEU A 116 18.67 0.65 -20.75
CA LEU A 116 17.45 0.39 -19.98
C LEU A 116 17.28 1.47 -18.90
N TYR A 117 16.05 1.96 -18.75
CA TYR A 117 15.66 2.95 -17.74
C TYR A 117 14.77 2.29 -16.68
N PRO A 118 15.33 1.87 -15.54
CA PRO A 118 14.55 1.20 -14.50
C PRO A 118 13.60 2.19 -13.81
N GLN A 119 12.31 1.87 -13.78
CA GLN A 119 11.32 2.64 -13.03
C GLN A 119 11.20 2.09 -11.60
N THR A 120 11.50 2.91 -10.59
CA THR A 120 11.27 2.56 -9.18
C THR A 120 9.87 3.02 -8.77
N ILE A 121 8.92 2.09 -8.67
CA ILE A 121 7.59 2.36 -8.12
C ILE A 121 7.72 2.35 -6.58
N ARG A 122 7.55 3.51 -5.95
CA ARG A 122 7.49 3.61 -4.48
C ARG A 122 6.05 3.39 -4.02
N GLN A 123 5.77 2.22 -3.45
CA GLN A 123 4.51 1.97 -2.75
C GLN A 123 4.69 2.36 -1.28
N THR A 124 4.00 3.42 -0.84
CA THR A 124 3.93 3.79 0.57
C THR A 124 2.65 3.22 1.18
N THR A 125 2.79 2.20 2.02
CA THR A 125 1.68 1.71 2.84
C THR A 125 1.61 2.50 4.13
N TRP A 126 0.48 3.17 4.37
CA TRP A 126 0.21 3.81 5.65
C TRP A 126 -0.39 2.78 6.59
N VAL A 127 0.32 2.46 7.66
CA VAL A 127 -0.20 1.61 8.74
C VAL A 127 -0.77 2.54 9.80
N ASP A 128 -2.09 2.63 9.89
CA ASP A 128 -2.76 3.32 10.99
C ASP A 128 -2.55 2.51 12.28
N VAL A 129 -1.52 2.88 13.03
CA VAL A 129 -1.27 2.29 14.35
C VAL A 129 -2.35 2.84 15.30
N PRO A 130 -3.25 1.99 15.84
CA PRO A 130 -4.22 2.44 16.82
C PRO A 130 -3.48 3.03 18.02
N GLN A 131 -3.82 4.26 18.39
CA GLN A 131 -3.15 4.97 19.46
C GLN A 131 -3.20 4.14 20.77
N PRO A 132 -2.11 4.10 21.55
CA PRO A 132 -2.12 3.37 22.82
C PRO A 132 -3.20 3.93 23.73
N LEU A 133 -3.98 3.05 24.37
CA LEU A 133 -5.04 3.47 25.29
C LEU A 133 -4.42 4.30 26.44
N LYS A 134 -4.87 5.56 26.55
CA LYS A 134 -4.46 6.48 27.62
C LYS A 134 -5.54 6.53 28.70
N ASN A 135 -5.14 6.87 29.93
CA ASN A 135 -6.10 7.16 30.99
C ASN A 135 -6.86 8.44 30.64
N THR A 136 -8.18 8.39 30.64
CA THR A 136 -9.02 9.57 30.38
C THR A 136 -10.03 9.76 31.49
N LEU A 137 -10.16 11.00 31.95
CA LEU A 137 -11.15 11.42 32.95
C LEU A 137 -12.24 12.20 32.22
N TYR A 138 -13.49 11.79 32.40
CA TYR A 138 -14.67 12.47 31.91
C TYR A 138 -15.41 13.09 33.09
N LEU A 139 -15.87 14.31 32.91
CA LEU A 139 -16.75 14.99 33.86
C LEU A 139 -18.04 15.30 33.12
N GLY A 140 -19.16 15.03 33.76
CA GLY A 140 -20.47 15.20 33.17
C GLY A 140 -21.57 15.25 34.22
N MET A 141 -22.79 15.05 33.76
CA MET A 141 -23.98 14.99 34.60
C MET A 141 -24.80 13.79 34.16
N SER A 142 -25.39 13.07 35.10
CA SER A 142 -26.37 12.03 34.86
C SER A 142 -27.74 12.48 35.32
N ILE A 143 -28.75 12.14 34.52
CA ILE A 143 -30.16 12.42 34.80
C ILE A 143 -30.84 11.05 34.93
N GLY A 144 -31.49 10.82 36.07
CA GLY A 144 -32.21 9.59 36.37
C GLY A 144 -33.64 9.88 36.82
N ARG A 145 -34.59 9.01 36.49
CA ARG A 145 -35.97 9.12 36.97
C ARG A 145 -36.36 7.83 37.67
N ASN A 146 -36.63 7.93 38.96
CA ASN A 146 -37.33 6.90 39.72
C ASN A 146 -38.85 7.20 39.66
N PRO A 147 -39.77 6.22 39.80
CA PRO A 147 -41.22 6.47 39.71
C PRO A 147 -41.74 7.56 40.66
N THR A 148 -41.02 7.82 41.75
CA THR A 148 -41.40 8.78 42.80
C THR A 148 -40.53 10.04 42.84
N LYS A 149 -39.35 10.06 42.20
CA LYS A 149 -38.38 11.18 42.29
C LYS A 149 -37.57 11.35 41.01
N PHE A 150 -37.27 12.60 40.68
CA PHE A 150 -36.32 12.97 39.64
C PHE A 150 -34.94 13.18 40.27
N GLY A 151 -33.90 12.59 39.67
CA GLY A 151 -32.53 12.66 40.12
C GLY A 151 -31.64 13.37 39.11
N LEU A 152 -30.82 14.30 39.61
CA LEU A 152 -29.82 15.03 38.84
C LEU A 152 -28.50 14.97 39.60
N ALA A 153 -27.52 14.31 38.99
CA ALA A 153 -26.27 14.00 39.64
C ALA A 153 -25.07 14.47 38.80
N PRO A 154 -24.17 15.34 39.30
CA PRO A 154 -22.83 15.43 38.72
C PRO A 154 -22.16 14.04 38.71
N SER A 155 -21.51 13.71 37.61
CA SER A 155 -20.85 12.41 37.40
C SER A 155 -19.41 12.59 36.93
N ALA A 156 -18.53 11.76 37.47
CA ALA A 156 -17.15 11.63 37.04
C ALA A 156 -16.92 10.20 36.54
N MET A 157 -16.26 10.03 35.40
CA MET A 157 -15.89 8.72 34.88
C MET A 157 -14.40 8.63 34.60
N PHE A 158 -13.75 7.60 35.11
CA PHE A 158 -12.35 7.31 34.87
C PHE A 158 -12.20 6.09 33.97
N LYS A 159 -11.59 6.28 32.81
CA LYS A 159 -11.26 5.21 31.86
C LYS A 159 -9.78 4.84 32.00
N SER A 160 -9.53 3.59 32.37
CA SER A 160 -8.18 3.02 32.52
C SER A 160 -7.59 2.58 31.17
N LYS A 161 -6.26 2.46 31.08
CA LYS A 161 -5.57 1.94 29.87
C LYS A 161 -6.04 0.55 29.43
N LYS A 162 -6.69 -0.20 30.33
CA LYS A 162 -7.26 -1.53 30.07
C LYS A 162 -8.70 -1.49 29.52
N ASP A 163 -9.19 -0.31 29.11
CA ASP A 163 -10.55 -0.10 28.59
C ASP A 163 -11.67 -0.41 29.62
N HIS A 164 -11.34 -0.35 30.91
CA HIS A 164 -12.30 -0.39 32.03
C HIS A 164 -12.73 1.04 32.38
N VAL A 165 -14.02 1.25 32.62
CA VAL A 165 -14.57 2.55 33.00
C VAL A 165 -15.21 2.47 34.37
N TYR A 166 -14.78 3.36 35.26
CA TYR A 166 -15.34 3.54 36.59
C TYR A 166 -16.14 4.82 36.62
N SER A 167 -17.39 4.78 37.07
CA SER A 167 -18.22 5.98 37.24
C SER A 167 -18.56 6.21 38.70
N PHE A 168 -18.55 7.48 39.09
CA PHE A 168 -18.99 7.95 40.40
C PHE A 168 -19.95 9.11 40.18
N SER A 169 -21.16 9.01 40.70
CA SER A 169 -22.17 10.06 40.61
C SER A 169 -22.83 10.29 41.96
N TYR A 170 -23.16 11.54 42.26
CA TYR A 170 -23.83 11.92 43.51
C TYR A 170 -25.10 12.70 43.19
N ASP A 171 -26.27 12.14 43.50
CA ASP A 171 -27.55 12.79 43.30
C ASP A 171 -27.83 13.77 44.44
N VAL A 172 -27.82 15.06 44.12
CA VAL A 172 -27.99 16.15 45.08
C VAL A 172 -29.45 16.21 45.57
N ILE A 173 -30.41 15.75 44.75
CA ILE A 173 -31.85 15.82 45.04
C ILE A 173 -32.27 14.63 45.90
N SER A 174 -31.86 13.43 45.51
CA SER A 174 -32.22 12.19 46.24
C SER A 174 -31.28 11.89 47.40
N ARG A 175 -30.12 12.56 47.48
CA ARG A 175 -29.00 12.29 48.40
C ARG A 175 -28.42 10.87 48.28
N ASP A 176 -28.50 10.32 47.08
CA ASP A 176 -28.03 8.97 46.76
C ASP A 176 -26.70 9.00 46.00
N MET A 177 -25.90 7.95 46.19
CA MET A 177 -24.60 7.81 45.55
C MET A 177 -24.60 6.59 44.62
N TYR A 178 -24.12 6.78 43.40
CA TYR A 178 -24.04 5.74 42.38
C TYR A 178 -22.59 5.47 42.01
N VAL A 179 -22.19 4.21 42.13
CA VAL A 179 -20.89 3.71 41.68
C VAL A 179 -21.14 2.70 40.57
N GLY A 180 -20.55 2.92 39.40
CA GLY A 180 -20.69 2.04 38.24
C GLY A 180 -19.35 1.51 37.77
N ILE A 181 -19.33 0.26 37.31
CA ILE A 181 -18.16 -0.37 36.70
C ILE A 181 -18.59 -0.92 35.33
N TYR A 182 -17.93 -0.49 34.27
CA TYR A 182 -18.22 -0.89 32.90
C TYR A 182 -17.04 -1.62 32.26
N TRP A 183 -17.35 -2.67 31.52
CA TRP A 183 -16.40 -3.52 30.80
C TRP A 183 -16.81 -3.58 29.33
N LYS A 184 -15.87 -3.41 28.42
CA LYS A 184 -16.14 -3.55 26.99
C LYS A 184 -16.33 -5.01 26.63
N ILE A 185 -17.46 -5.32 25.99
CA ILE A 185 -17.75 -6.64 25.41
C ILE A 185 -17.54 -6.55 23.91
N SER A 186 -16.61 -7.33 23.37
CA SER A 186 -16.35 -7.41 21.93
C SER A 186 -17.04 -8.65 21.36
N PHE A 187 -18.07 -8.45 20.54
CA PHE A 187 -18.60 -9.51 19.70
C PHE A 187 -17.70 -9.64 18.48
N LYS A 188 -16.78 -10.61 18.46
CA LYS A 188 -16.08 -10.97 17.22
C LYS A 188 -17.12 -11.54 16.26
N LYS A 189 -17.12 -11.03 15.02
CA LYS A 189 -17.88 -11.60 13.90
C LYS A 189 -16.97 -12.51 13.10
#